data_AF-A0A1G6U190-F1
#
_entry.id   AF-A0A1G6U190-F1
#
_cell.length_a   1.000
_cell.length_b   1.000
_cell.length_c   1.000
_cell.angle_alpha   90.00
_cell.angle_beta   90.00
_cell.angle_gamma   90.00
#
_symmetry.space_group_name_H-M   'P 1'
#
loop_
_entity.id
_entity.type
_entity.pdbx_description
1 polymer ?
#
loop_
_entity_poly.entity_id
_entity_poly.type
_entity_poly.pdbx_seq_one_letter_code
_entity_poly.pdbx_strand_id
1 'polypeptide(L)' 'MFLPPSLEELIPLNHPGRTVNQIIDQIDLSSVYNRFSENGASSYHPKLLLKVLVYGYLE' A
#
# COMPACT_ATOMS: atom_id res chain seq x y z
N MET A 1 -28.01 10.06 -9.00
CA MET A 1 -26.83 9.83 -9.86
C MET A 1 -26.01 8.76 -9.16
N PHE A 2 -25.90 7.56 -9.72
CA PHE A 2 -25.08 6.49 -9.13
C PHE A 2 -23.63 6.72 -9.57
N LEU A 3 -22.73 6.91 -8.61
CA LEU A 3 -21.30 6.90 -8.88
C LEU A 3 -20.84 5.47 -9.20
N PRO A 4 -19.77 5.29 -9.97
CA PRO A 4 -19.15 3.97 -10.11
C PRO A 4 -18.74 3.44 -8.73
N PRO A 5 -18.76 2.10 -8.52
CA PRO A 5 -18.36 1.51 -7.26
C PRO A 5 -16.91 1.86 -6.96
N SER A 6 -16.59 2.10 -5.68
CA SER A 6 -15.21 2.29 -5.26
C SER A 6 -14.40 1.00 -5.44
N LEU A 7 -13.09 1.11 -5.64
CA LEU A 7 -12.21 -0.06 -5.68
C LEU A 7 -12.23 -0.80 -4.33
N GLU A 8 -12.39 -0.07 -3.21
CA GLU A 8 -12.62 -0.65 -1.90
C GLU A 8 -13.85 -1.56 -1.85
N GLU A 9 -14.94 -1.27 -2.55
CA GLU A 9 -16.14 -2.14 -2.57
C GLU A 9 -15.87 -3.49 -3.26
N LEU A 10 -14.83 -3.56 -4.11
CA LEU A 10 -14.46 -4.79 -4.80
C LEU A 10 -13.61 -5.74 -3.94
N ILE A 11 -13.14 -5.30 -2.77
CA ILE A 11 -12.27 -6.07 -1.88
C ILE A 11 -13.07 -6.55 -0.66
N PRO A 12 -13.09 -7.87 -0.35
CA PRO A 12 -13.78 -8.38 0.83
C PRO A 12 -13.36 -7.66 2.12
N LEU A 13 -14.29 -7.48 3.06
CA LEU A 13 -14.03 -6.79 4.33
C LEU A 13 -12.92 -7.45 5.15
N ASN A 14 -12.84 -8.78 5.11
CA ASN A 14 -11.86 -9.56 5.86
C ASN A 14 -10.59 -9.90 5.05
N HIS A 15 -10.37 -9.22 3.93
CA HIS A 15 -9.20 -9.48 3.09
C HIS A 15 -7.91 -9.00 3.79
N PRO A 16 -6.85 -9.82 3.89
CA PRO A 16 -5.62 -9.47 4.62
C PRO A 16 -4.94 -8.21 4.08
N GLY A 17 -5.11 -7.91 2.79
CA GLY A 17 -4.63 -6.66 2.19
C GLY A 17 -5.15 -5.39 2.87
N ARG A 18 -6.35 -5.41 3.48
CA ARG A 18 -6.87 -4.27 4.25
C ARG A 18 -6.08 -4.06 5.55
N THR A 19 -5.77 -5.14 6.25
CA THR A 19 -4.96 -5.12 7.47
C THR A 19 -3.55 -4.61 7.16
N VAL A 20 -2.91 -5.11 6.10
CA VAL A 20 -1.61 -4.59 5.64
C VAL A 20 -1.69 -3.11 5.35
N ASN A 21 -2.70 -2.68 4.57
CA ASN A 21 -2.87 -1.29 4.20
C ASN A 21 -2.98 -0.39 5.44
N GLN A 22 -3.83 -0.75 6.40
CA GLN A 22 -4.04 -0.02 7.64
C GLN A 22 -2.79 0.04 8.53
N ILE A 23 -2.04 -1.05 8.64
CA ILE A 23 -0.81 -1.11 9.45
C ILE A 23 0.26 -0.22 8.82
N ILE A 24 0.54 -0.40 7.51
CA ILE A 24 1.59 0.38 6.82
C ILE A 24 1.26 1.88 6.79
N ASP A 25 -0.01 2.27 6.72
CA ASP A 25 -0.41 3.69 6.74
C ASP A 25 -0.14 4.40 8.08
N GLN A 26 0.01 3.66 9.18
CA GLN A 26 0.29 4.19 10.52
C GLN A 26 1.78 4.23 10.87
N ILE A 27 2.64 3.61 10.05
CA ILE A 27 4.08 3.56 10.30
C ILE A 27 4.74 4.83 9.77
N ASP A 28 5.66 5.40 10.56
CA ASP A 28 6.55 6.45 10.07
C ASP A 28 7.57 5.88 9.09
N LEU A 29 7.41 6.24 7.82
CA LEU A 29 8.26 5.82 6.71
C LEU A 29 9.30 6.86 6.31
N SER A 30 9.53 7.90 7.12
CA SER A 30 10.51 8.96 6.82
C SER A 30 11.90 8.41 6.50
N SER A 31 12.34 7.39 7.23
CA SER A 31 13.64 6.73 7.00
C SER A 31 13.70 5.99 5.65
N VAL A 32 12.57 5.42 5.20
CA VAL A 32 12.45 4.75 3.90
C VAL A 32 12.49 5.79 2.79
N TYR A 33 11.72 6.86 2.92
CA TYR A 33 11.69 7.93 1.92
C TYR A 33 13.05 8.61 1.75
N ASN A 34 13.76 8.88 2.85
CA ASN A 34 15.10 9.48 2.81
C ASN A 34 16.16 8.60 2.12
N ARG A 35 15.95 7.28 2.10
CA ARG A 35 16.85 6.32 1.43
C ARG A 35 16.39 5.94 0.04
N PHE A 36 15.11 6.15 -0.27
CA PHE A 36 14.55 5.84 -1.57
C PHE A 36 15.05 6.87 -2.57
N SER A 37 15.99 6.46 -3.43
CA SER A 37 16.61 7.34 -4.41
C SER A 37 15.55 8.03 -5.27
N GLU A 38 15.58 9.36 -5.36
CA GLU A 38 14.74 10.10 -6.31
C GLU A 38 15.18 9.84 -7.76
N ASN A 39 16.44 9.47 -7.96
CA ASN A 39 17.01 9.15 -9.27
C ASN A 39 16.87 7.66 -9.58
N GLY A 40 16.14 7.34 -10.65
CA GLY A 40 15.88 5.94 -11.04
C GLY A 40 14.81 5.24 -10.18
N ALA A 41 14.11 5.98 -9.32
CA ALA A 41 12.95 5.47 -8.60
C ALA A 41 11.83 5.07 -9.57
N SER A 42 11.38 3.82 -9.40
CA SER A 42 10.29 3.18 -10.12
C SER A 42 8.99 4.00 -10.11
N SER A 43 8.12 3.83 -11.11
CA SER A 43 6.80 4.48 -11.30
C SER A 43 5.79 4.27 -10.14
N TYR A 44 6.21 3.75 -8.99
CA TYR A 44 5.39 3.42 -7.85
C TYR A 44 5.90 4.08 -6.57
N HIS A 45 4.96 4.52 -5.74
CA HIS A 45 5.28 5.14 -4.46
C HIS A 45 5.92 4.11 -3.49
N PRO A 46 6.98 4.45 -2.72
CA PRO A 46 7.67 3.50 -1.83
C PRO A 46 6.72 2.84 -0.81
N LYS A 47 5.76 3.61 -0.29
CA LYS A 47 4.70 3.09 0.58
C LYS A 47 3.87 1.98 -0.07
N LEU A 48 3.52 2.14 -1.35
CA LEU A 48 2.76 1.12 -2.09
C LEU A 48 3.60 -0.15 -2.26
N LEU A 49 4.88 0.00 -2.65
CA LEU A 49 5.80 -1.12 -2.79
C LEU A 49 5.97 -1.87 -1.46
N LEU A 50 6.04 -1.16 -0.34
CA LEU A 50 6.09 -1.78 0.98
C LEU A 50 4.81 -2.56 1.32
N LYS A 51 3.63 -2.02 0.98
CA LYS A 51 2.36 -2.74 1.13
C LYS A 51 2.35 -4.03 0.31
N VAL A 52 2.76 -3.97 -0.95
CA VAL A 52 2.85 -5.15 -1.84
C VAL A 52 3.87 -6.16 -1.31
N LEU A 53 5.02 -5.69 -0.86
CA LEU A 53 6.08 -6.54 -0.31
C LEU A 53 5.57 -7.30 0.92
N VAL A 54 5.04 -6.60 1.92
CA VAL A 54 4.50 -7.25 3.14
C VAL A 54 3.33 -8.18 2.81
N TYR A 55 2.43 -7.75 1.92
CA TYR A 55 1.33 -8.59 1.46
C TYR A 55 1.81 -9.89 0.79
N GLY A 56 2.88 -9.84 -0.01
CA GLY A 56 3.44 -11.02 -0.66
C GLY A 56 4.08 -12.04 0.30
N TYR A 57 4.34 -11.66 1.56
CA TYR A 57 4.80 -12.57 2.62
C TYR A 57 3.69 -13.00 3.58
N LEU A 58 2.44 -12.56 3.36
CA LEU A 58 1.27 -13.13 4.03
C LEU A 58 0.77 -14.30 3.19
N GLU A 59 0.87 -15.51 3.74
CA GLU A 59 0.20 -16.69 3.19
C GLU A 59 -1.34 -16.54 3.23
#